data_AF-A0A2V5ZMP1-F1
#
_entry.id   AF-A0A2V5ZMP1-F1
#
_cell.length_a   1.000
_cell.length_b   1.000
_cell.length_c   1.000
_cell.angle_alpha   90.00
_cell.angle_beta   90.00
_cell.angle_gamma   90.00
#
_symmetry.space_group_name_H-M   'P 1'
#
loop_
_entity.id
_entity.type
_entity.pdbx_description
1 polymer ?
#
loop_
_entity_poly.entity_id
_entity_poly.type
_entity_poly.pdbx_seq_one_letter_code
_entity_poly.pdbx_strand_id
1 'polypeptide(L)'
;EFRDMIAGVTIKREVDEATGLMGTMVVEHKEDLHPQVVIVDDKKEVLASYSIPAGAHVIVEEGQKMRAGALLAKTPRKVAKTKDITGGLPRVAELFEARRPKDAAEIAKIDGIVELGGTVRGKRSLILKDPDTGAEEEHLIPLTKHIIVFKGDYVKKGQQLTEGPIVPHEILEVCGPQELQEHLVNEVQEVYRLQGVEINDKHIEIIVRQMLRKVKITDPGDTALLWGDQVDKLDFEEENKKVVEKGGKPAEAVPVLLGITKASLETDSFISAASFQDTTRVLTEAATLGKIDRLRGFKENVIMGHLIPAGTGFPEHRQLKLVEKGEPVGAPVMEEAEPQPAIG
;
A
#
# COMPACT_ATOMS: atom_id res chain seq x y z
N GLU A 1 18.28 -32.81 17.60
CA GLU A 1 19.31 -32.11 18.41
C GLU A 1 18.86 -30.66 18.57
N PHE A 2 18.97 -30.07 19.75
CA PHE A 2 18.79 -28.63 19.93
C PHE A 2 20.13 -27.92 19.84
N ARG A 3 20.19 -26.90 18.99
CA ARG A 3 21.33 -25.99 18.92
C ARG A 3 20.90 -24.63 19.44
N ASP A 4 21.80 -24.03 20.22
CA ASP A 4 21.63 -22.72 20.84
C ASP A 4 20.36 -22.59 21.72
N MET A 5 19.86 -23.72 22.24
CA MET A 5 18.76 -23.79 23.20
C MET A 5 19.29 -24.05 24.62
N ILE A 6 19.59 -22.98 25.35
CA ILE A 6 20.17 -23.02 26.70
C ILE A 6 19.10 -22.66 27.73
N ALA A 7 18.91 -23.53 28.71
CA ALA A 7 17.95 -23.34 29.80
C ALA A 7 18.25 -22.07 30.60
N GLY A 8 17.25 -21.19 30.71
CA GLY A 8 17.33 -19.91 31.42
C GLY A 8 17.91 -18.76 30.61
N VAL A 9 18.51 -19.03 29.44
CA VAL A 9 19.06 -18.01 28.54
C VAL A 9 18.18 -17.86 27.30
N THR A 10 18.02 -18.95 26.53
CA THR A 10 17.24 -18.92 25.28
C THR A 10 15.97 -19.75 25.35
N ILE A 11 15.85 -20.67 26.31
CA ILE A 11 14.63 -21.45 26.56
C ILE A 11 14.20 -21.39 28.03
N LYS A 12 12.89 -21.33 28.27
CA LYS A 12 12.27 -21.36 29.60
C LYS A 12 11.18 -22.43 29.62
N ARG A 13 11.09 -23.18 30.71
CA ARG A 13 9.96 -24.11 30.93
C ARG A 13 8.77 -23.34 31.46
N GLU A 14 7.64 -23.43 30.77
CA GLU A 14 6.41 -22.74 31.11
C GLU A 14 5.22 -23.68 30.86
N VAL A 15 4.18 -23.56 31.68
CA VAL A 15 2.96 -24.35 31.49
C VAL A 15 2.14 -23.65 30.42
N ASP A 16 1.81 -24.36 29.35
CA ASP A 16 0.92 -23.86 28.31
C ASP A 16 -0.49 -23.69 28.88
N GLU A 17 -0.99 -22.45 28.93
CA GLU A 17 -2.31 -22.12 29.48
C GLU A 17 -3.46 -22.83 28.76
N ALA A 18 -3.28 -23.22 27.49
CA ALA A 18 -4.32 -23.86 26.68
C ALA A 18 -4.37 -25.39 26.89
N THR A 19 -3.23 -26.03 27.12
CA THR A 19 -3.13 -27.50 27.22
C THR A 19 -2.86 -28.02 28.63
N GLY A 20 -2.43 -27.14 29.55
CA GLY A 20 -2.04 -27.50 30.92
C GLY A 20 -0.76 -28.35 31.00
N LEU A 21 -0.07 -28.56 29.87
CA LEU A 21 1.16 -29.33 29.79
C LEU A 21 2.37 -28.41 29.95
N MET A 22 3.43 -28.91 30.61
CA MET A 22 4.71 -28.22 30.66
C MET A 22 5.34 -28.24 29.26
N GLY A 23 5.50 -27.06 28.66
CA GLY A 23 6.17 -26.85 27.39
C GLY A 23 7.48 -26.10 27.55
N THR A 24 8.37 -26.21 26.57
CA THR A 24 9.60 -25.41 26.51
C THR A 24 9.33 -24.20 25.61
N MET A 25 9.34 -22.98 26.14
CA MET A 25 9.18 -21.75 25.35
C MET A 25 10.56 -21.14 25.03
N VAL A 26 10.77 -20.72 23.79
CA VAL A 26 11.94 -19.91 23.42
C VAL A 26 11.73 -18.48 23.92
N VAL A 27 12.67 -17.96 24.70
CA VAL A 27 12.61 -16.60 25.25
C VAL A 27 13.50 -15.65 24.45
N GLU A 28 13.12 -14.36 24.47
CA GLU A 28 13.99 -13.31 23.94
C GLU A 28 15.29 -13.26 24.75
N HIS A 29 16.41 -13.22 24.03
CA HIS A 29 17.75 -13.20 24.61
C HIS A 29 18.61 -12.16 23.89
N LYS A 30 19.60 -11.63 24.61
CA LYS A 30 20.50 -10.59 24.11
C LYS A 30 21.80 -11.14 23.51
N GLU A 31 22.05 -12.44 23.71
CA GLU A 31 23.24 -13.14 23.23
C GLU A 31 23.08 -13.52 21.75
N ASP A 32 24.18 -13.73 21.04
CA ASP A 32 24.19 -14.13 19.63
C ASP A 32 23.96 -15.64 19.48
N LEU A 33 22.82 -16.10 19.98
CA LEU A 33 22.40 -17.49 19.96
C LEU A 33 21.21 -17.63 18.98
N HIS A 34 21.14 -18.75 18.26
CA HIS A 34 20.09 -18.99 17.27
C HIS A 34 19.32 -20.28 17.59
N PRO A 35 18.32 -20.21 18.50
CA PRO A 35 17.55 -21.37 18.91
C PRO A 35 16.99 -22.11 17.69
N GLN A 36 17.47 -23.32 17.45
CA GLN A 36 17.10 -24.10 16.28
C GLN A 36 17.02 -25.58 16.61
N VAL A 37 16.04 -26.24 16.00
CA VAL A 37 15.86 -27.68 16.07
C VAL A 37 16.51 -28.29 14.83
N VAL A 38 17.53 -29.11 15.05
CA VAL A 38 18.30 -29.77 14.00
C VAL A 38 17.92 -31.24 13.93
N ILE A 39 17.52 -31.70 12.75
CA ILE A 39 17.25 -33.11 12.47
C ILE A 39 18.56 -33.75 12.00
N VAL A 40 18.95 -34.82 12.68
CA VAL A 40 20.18 -35.56 12.40
C VAL A 40 19.87 -37.01 12.03
N ASP A 41 20.68 -37.61 11.16
CA ASP A 41 20.61 -39.04 10.83
C ASP A 41 21.29 -39.92 11.90
N ASP A 42 21.29 -41.24 11.71
CA ASP A 42 21.94 -42.20 12.62
C ASP A 42 23.47 -42.03 12.71
N LYS A 43 24.10 -41.36 11.73
CA LYS A 43 25.52 -40.99 11.70
C LYS A 43 25.79 -39.57 12.23
N LYS A 44 24.77 -38.89 12.76
CA LYS A 44 24.81 -37.49 13.23
C LYS A 44 25.04 -36.46 12.12
N GLU A 45 24.76 -36.79 10.85
CA GLU A 45 24.76 -35.81 9.78
C GLU A 45 23.48 -34.97 9.82
N VAL A 46 23.62 -33.66 9.63
CA VAL A 46 22.49 -32.72 9.67
C VAL A 46 21.67 -32.85 8.39
N LEU A 47 20.42 -33.30 8.51
CA LEU A 47 19.47 -33.42 7.41
C LEU A 47 18.71 -32.10 7.18
N ALA A 48 18.33 -31.42 8.25
CA ALA A 48 17.60 -30.16 8.19
C ALA A 48 17.78 -29.35 9.49
N SER A 49 17.74 -28.03 9.38
CA SER A 49 17.73 -27.12 10.54
C SER A 49 16.53 -26.20 10.46
N TYR A 50 15.82 -26.06 11.58
CA TYR A 50 14.64 -25.21 11.71
C TYR A 50 14.84 -24.22 12.86
N SER A 51 15.00 -22.94 12.53
CA SER A 51 15.06 -21.87 13.52
C SER A 51 13.70 -21.68 14.20
N ILE A 52 13.70 -21.58 15.52
CA ILE A 52 12.49 -21.39 16.32
C ILE A 52 12.47 -19.95 16.85
N PRO A 53 11.45 -19.14 16.53
CA PRO A 53 11.38 -17.76 17.00
C PRO A 53 11.12 -17.66 18.50
N ALA A 54 11.49 -16.52 19.09
CA ALA A 54 11.10 -16.19 20.45
C ALA A 54 9.56 -16.16 20.58
N GLY A 55 9.05 -16.66 21.71
CA GLY A 55 7.63 -16.83 21.98
C GLY A 55 7.03 -18.14 21.47
N ALA A 56 7.78 -18.97 20.73
CA ALA A 56 7.29 -20.28 20.31
C ALA A 56 7.47 -21.36 21.39
N HIS A 57 6.48 -22.24 21.53
CA HIS A 57 6.55 -23.44 22.36
C HIS A 57 7.10 -24.61 21.56
N VAL A 58 8.29 -25.08 21.92
CA VAL A 58 8.89 -26.32 21.43
C VAL A 58 8.15 -27.51 22.07
N ILE A 59 7.68 -28.42 21.23
CA ILE A 59 6.90 -29.61 21.64
C ILE A 59 7.78 -30.85 21.71
N VAL A 60 8.83 -30.87 20.91
CA VAL A 60 9.75 -31.98 20.83
C VAL A 60 10.76 -31.95 21.98
N GLU A 61 11.36 -33.10 22.25
CA GLU A 61 12.46 -33.25 23.20
C GLU A 61 13.80 -33.52 22.50
N GLU A 62 14.89 -33.18 23.18
CA GLU A 62 16.26 -33.48 22.74
C GLU A 62 16.44 -35.00 22.53
N GLY A 63 16.88 -35.42 21.34
CA GLY A 63 17.11 -36.84 21.03
C GLY A 63 15.87 -37.65 20.63
N GLN A 64 14.69 -37.01 20.53
CA GLN A 64 13.47 -37.69 20.09
C GLN A 64 13.56 -38.15 18.63
N LYS A 65 13.16 -39.41 18.36
CA LYS A 65 13.02 -39.92 16.98
C LYS A 65 11.75 -39.37 16.35
N MET A 66 11.89 -38.75 15.19
CA MET A 66 10.81 -38.05 14.49
C MET A 66 10.56 -38.65 13.11
N ARG A 67 9.32 -38.54 12.62
CA ARG A 67 8.94 -38.88 11.24
C ARG A 67 8.73 -37.60 10.44
N ALA A 68 8.85 -37.68 9.11
CA ALA A 68 8.52 -36.56 8.24
C ALA A 68 7.07 -36.08 8.49
N GLY A 69 6.89 -34.76 8.58
CA GLY A 69 5.60 -34.13 8.89
C GLY A 69 5.26 -34.02 10.38
N ALA A 70 6.16 -34.43 11.29
CA ALA A 70 5.97 -34.26 12.71
C ALA A 70 6.21 -32.80 13.16
N LEU A 71 5.41 -32.35 14.13
CA LEU A 71 5.38 -30.97 14.60
C LEU A 71 6.54 -30.68 15.57
N LEU A 72 7.38 -29.69 15.27
CA LEU A 72 8.55 -29.33 16.08
C LEU A 72 8.22 -28.31 17.17
N ALA A 73 7.56 -27.22 16.78
CA ALA A 73 7.16 -26.15 17.68
C ALA A 73 5.78 -25.62 17.27
N LYS A 74 5.06 -25.09 18.25
CA LYS A 74 3.88 -24.26 18.06
C LYS A 74 4.23 -22.86 18.52
N THR A 75 4.23 -21.91 17.60
CA THR A 75 4.06 -20.52 18.01
C THR A 75 2.61 -20.39 18.43
N PRO A 76 2.30 -20.10 19.71
CA PRO A 76 0.95 -19.77 20.11
C PRO A 76 0.64 -18.51 19.33
N ARG A 77 -0.10 -18.67 18.24
CA ARG A 77 -0.76 -17.54 17.64
C ARG A 77 -1.62 -17.05 18.78
N LYS A 78 -1.34 -15.83 19.28
CA LYS A 78 -2.47 -15.02 19.74
C LYS A 78 -3.45 -15.19 18.60
N VAL A 79 -4.56 -15.87 18.88
CA VAL A 79 -5.67 -15.83 17.96
C VAL A 79 -5.90 -14.32 17.88
N ALA A 80 -5.34 -13.68 16.86
CA ALA A 80 -5.89 -12.48 16.31
C ALA A 80 -7.35 -12.85 16.25
N LYS A 81 -8.12 -12.25 17.14
CA LYS A 81 -9.46 -12.67 17.52
C LYS A 81 -10.25 -12.83 16.25
N THR A 82 -10.29 -14.03 15.66
CA THR A 82 -10.67 -14.17 14.25
C THR A 82 -9.75 -13.32 13.33
N LYS A 83 -9.65 -13.62 12.02
CA LYS A 83 -9.40 -12.51 11.08
C LYS A 83 -10.48 -11.48 11.43
N ASP A 84 -10.10 -10.33 11.97
CA ASP A 84 -10.99 -9.41 12.67
C ASP A 84 -12.11 -8.94 11.72
N ILE A 85 -13.21 -9.72 11.63
CA ILE A 85 -14.39 -9.41 10.81
C ILE A 85 -14.99 -8.07 11.28
N THR A 86 -14.76 -7.73 12.55
CA THR A 86 -15.15 -6.48 13.18
C THR A 86 -14.24 -5.28 12.85
N GLY A 87 -13.08 -5.49 12.21
CA GLY A 87 -12.10 -4.45 11.88
C GLY A 87 -12.10 -3.94 10.43
N GLY A 88 -13.02 -4.43 9.58
CA GLY A 88 -12.95 -4.20 8.13
C GLY A 88 -12.87 -2.72 7.70
N LEU A 89 -13.80 -1.89 8.15
CA LEU A 89 -13.80 -0.45 7.79
C LEU A 89 -12.58 0.31 8.31
N PRO A 90 -12.15 0.14 9.58
CA PRO A 90 -10.89 0.73 10.06
C PRO A 90 -9.68 0.37 9.19
N ARG A 91 -9.57 -0.88 8.73
CA ARG A 91 -8.48 -1.32 7.87
C ARG A 91 -8.52 -0.63 6.51
N VAL A 92 -9.69 -0.51 5.89
CA VAL A 92 -9.86 0.23 4.62
C VAL A 92 -9.47 1.71 4.80
N ALA A 93 -9.86 2.33 5.92
CA ALA A 93 -9.47 3.70 6.23
C ALA A 93 -7.95 3.84 6.41
N GLU A 94 -7.29 2.89 7.06
CA GLU A 94 -5.82 2.88 7.18
C GLU A 94 -5.11 2.80 5.82
N LEU A 95 -5.62 1.96 4.92
CA LEU A 95 -5.10 1.80 3.56
C LEU A 95 -5.26 3.09 2.74
N PHE A 96 -6.45 3.70 2.75
CA PHE A 96 -6.70 4.94 2.02
C PHE A 96 -6.02 6.17 2.63
N GLU A 97 -5.71 6.16 3.93
CA GLU A 97 -4.86 7.17 4.55
C GLU A 97 -3.36 6.88 4.39
N ALA A 98 -2.99 5.80 3.68
CA ALA A 98 -1.63 5.34 3.47
C ALA A 98 -0.81 5.27 4.77
N ARG A 99 -1.43 4.90 5.89
CA ARG A 99 -0.78 4.91 7.21
C ARG A 99 0.28 3.82 7.29
N ARG A 100 1.42 4.14 7.93
CA ARG A 100 2.47 3.15 8.21
C ARG A 100 2.05 2.26 9.38
N PRO A 101 1.94 0.93 9.20
CA PRO A 101 1.67 0.01 10.30
C PRO A 101 2.80 0.02 11.34
N LYS A 102 2.45 -0.25 12.61
CA LYS A 102 3.44 -0.31 13.71
C LYS A 102 4.35 -1.53 13.61
N ASP A 103 3.80 -2.67 13.18
CA ASP A 103 4.53 -3.94 13.02
C ASP A 103 4.66 -4.30 11.54
N ALA A 104 5.24 -3.38 10.76
CA ALA A 104 5.37 -3.52 9.32
C ALA A 104 6.26 -4.71 8.91
N ALA A 105 5.90 -5.47 7.88
CA ALA A 105 6.78 -6.48 7.30
C ALA A 105 7.97 -5.84 6.56
N GLU A 106 9.12 -6.50 6.58
CA GLU A 106 10.25 -6.19 5.69
C GLU A 106 9.99 -6.84 4.33
N ILE A 107 10.18 -6.11 3.24
CA ILE A 107 10.06 -6.60 1.86
C ILE A 107 11.42 -6.67 1.16
N ALA A 108 11.56 -7.59 0.21
CA ALA A 108 12.73 -7.72 -0.63
C ALA A 108 12.88 -6.49 -1.54
N LYS A 109 14.03 -5.82 -1.51
CA LYS A 109 14.28 -4.65 -2.39
C LYS A 109 14.81 -5.03 -3.77
N ILE A 110 15.40 -6.21 -3.89
CA ILE A 110 15.92 -6.77 -5.14
C ILE A 110 15.44 -8.21 -5.29
N ASP A 111 15.45 -8.71 -6.52
CA ASP A 111 15.32 -10.13 -6.78
C ASP A 111 16.61 -10.84 -6.35
N GLY A 112 16.52 -12.03 -5.77
CA GLY A 112 17.74 -12.75 -5.41
C GLY A 112 17.55 -13.98 -4.53
N ILE A 113 18.67 -14.66 -4.31
CA ILE A 113 18.77 -15.82 -3.42
C ILE A 113 19.05 -15.34 -2.01
N VAL A 114 18.31 -15.89 -1.04
CA VAL A 114 18.41 -15.55 0.37
C VAL A 114 19.66 -16.19 0.99
N GLU A 115 20.52 -15.36 1.57
CA GLU A 115 21.60 -15.76 2.47
C GLU A 115 21.36 -15.18 3.86
N LEU A 116 21.45 -16.02 4.89
CA LEU A 116 21.40 -15.56 6.27
C LEU A 116 22.81 -15.12 6.69
N GLY A 117 22.95 -13.85 7.05
CA GLY A 117 24.15 -13.29 7.66
C GLY A 117 24.16 -13.49 9.19
N GLY A 118 25.12 -12.86 9.85
CA GLY A 118 25.21 -12.86 11.32
C GLY A 118 24.28 -11.83 11.97
N THR A 119 24.39 -11.69 13.28
CA THR A 119 23.69 -10.64 14.03
C THR A 119 24.54 -9.37 14.08
N VAL A 120 24.00 -8.26 13.58
CA VAL A 120 24.62 -6.94 13.64
C VAL A 120 23.77 -6.04 14.53
N ARG A 121 24.36 -5.56 15.64
CA ARG A 121 23.71 -4.62 16.60
C ARG A 121 22.33 -5.10 17.10
N GLY A 122 22.19 -6.41 17.38
CA GLY A 122 20.94 -7.00 17.87
C GLY A 122 19.85 -7.15 16.81
N LYS A 123 20.20 -7.06 15.52
CA LYS A 123 19.35 -7.37 14.38
C LYS A 123 19.99 -8.50 13.56
N ARG A 124 19.18 -9.42 13.05
CA ARG A 124 19.64 -10.47 12.12
C ARG A 124 19.84 -9.84 10.75
N SER A 125 20.99 -10.11 10.14
CA SER A 125 21.25 -9.74 8.76
C SER A 125 20.70 -10.79 7.81
N LEU A 126 19.89 -10.38 6.84
CA LEU A 126 19.45 -11.20 5.72
C LEU A 126 19.94 -10.54 4.43
N ILE A 127 20.78 -11.25 3.68
CA ILE A 127 21.42 -10.75 2.47
C ILE A 127 20.70 -11.37 1.28
N LEU A 128 20.25 -10.56 0.33
CA LEU A 128 19.74 -11.00 -0.96
C LEU A 128 20.84 -10.84 -1.99
N LYS A 129 21.08 -11.89 -2.78
CA LYS A 129 22.06 -11.85 -3.88
C LYS A 129 21.39 -12.14 -5.19
N ASP A 130 21.44 -11.18 -6.09
CA ASP A 130 20.95 -11.35 -7.46
C ASP A 130 21.96 -12.21 -8.26
N PRO A 131 21.56 -13.39 -8.75
CA PRO A 131 22.46 -14.27 -9.51
C PRO A 131 22.87 -13.70 -10.88
N ASP A 132 22.08 -12.79 -11.45
CA ASP A 132 22.30 -12.26 -12.79
C ASP A 132 23.16 -10.99 -12.75
N THR A 133 22.87 -10.08 -11.82
CA THR A 133 23.57 -8.79 -11.72
C THR A 133 24.74 -8.81 -10.73
N GLY A 134 24.77 -9.80 -9.81
CA GLY A 134 25.72 -9.84 -8.70
C GLY A 134 25.49 -8.76 -7.64
N ALA A 135 24.35 -8.04 -7.71
CA ALA A 135 23.98 -7.07 -6.69
C ALA A 135 23.65 -7.78 -5.37
N GLU A 136 24.15 -7.22 -4.27
CA GLU A 136 23.86 -7.70 -2.92
C GLU A 136 23.12 -6.60 -2.14
N GLU A 137 22.02 -6.95 -1.49
CA GLU A 137 21.27 -6.05 -0.61
C GLU A 137 21.11 -6.66 0.79
N GLU A 138 21.52 -5.92 1.81
CA GLU A 138 21.45 -6.35 3.21
C GLU A 138 20.20 -5.79 3.90
N HIS A 139 19.40 -6.68 4.48
CA HIS A 139 18.21 -6.38 5.27
C HIS A 139 18.47 -6.66 6.76
N LEU A 140 18.35 -5.61 7.59
CA LEU A 140 18.55 -5.71 9.04
C LEU A 140 17.23 -5.91 9.78
N ILE A 141 16.92 -7.17 10.10
CA ILE A 141 15.65 -7.60 10.67
C ILE A 141 15.76 -7.70 12.20
N PRO A 142 14.88 -7.05 12.99
CA PRO A 142 14.86 -7.22 14.45
C PRO A 142 14.72 -8.69 14.87
N LEU A 143 15.43 -9.10 15.92
CA LEU A 143 15.38 -10.48 16.45
C LEU A 143 13.96 -10.93 16.84
N THR A 144 13.08 -9.99 17.18
CA THR A 144 11.69 -10.23 17.57
C THR A 144 10.79 -10.62 16.40
N LYS A 145 11.20 -10.34 15.15
CA LYS A 145 10.38 -10.64 13.97
C LYS A 145 10.66 -12.04 13.45
N HIS A 146 9.58 -12.70 13.02
CA HIS A 146 9.65 -13.99 12.35
C HIS A 146 9.98 -13.79 10.88
N ILE A 147 11.08 -14.40 10.43
CA ILE A 147 11.49 -14.45 9.03
C ILE A 147 10.76 -15.63 8.38
N ILE A 148 10.09 -15.40 7.26
CA ILE A 148 9.28 -16.41 6.57
C ILE A 148 10.03 -17.12 5.43
N VAL A 149 11.20 -16.60 5.06
CA VAL A 149 12.06 -17.12 4.00
C VAL A 149 13.23 -17.92 4.56
N PHE A 150 13.70 -18.93 3.83
CA PHE A 150 14.82 -19.79 4.22
C PHE A 150 16.06 -19.48 3.38
N LYS A 151 17.23 -19.86 3.92
CA LYS A 151 18.50 -19.79 3.19
C LYS A 151 18.41 -20.64 1.93
N GLY A 152 18.72 -20.04 0.77
CA GLY A 152 18.67 -20.67 -0.54
C GLY A 152 17.35 -20.45 -1.29
N ASP A 153 16.34 -19.85 -0.67
CA ASP A 153 15.10 -19.48 -1.35
C ASP A 153 15.37 -18.36 -2.36
N TYR A 154 14.74 -18.43 -3.54
CA TYR A 154 14.71 -17.33 -4.49
C TYR A 154 13.50 -16.45 -4.19
N VAL A 155 13.73 -15.18 -3.87
CA VAL A 155 12.68 -14.20 -3.60
C VAL A 155 12.59 -13.18 -4.71
N LYS A 156 11.38 -12.72 -4.99
CA LYS A 156 11.14 -11.62 -5.92
C LYS A 156 11.15 -10.28 -5.20
N LYS A 157 11.52 -9.23 -5.91
CA LYS A 157 11.38 -7.84 -5.50
C LYS A 157 9.95 -7.57 -5.04
N GLY A 158 9.80 -6.95 -3.88
CA GLY A 158 8.52 -6.68 -3.22
C GLY A 158 7.96 -7.84 -2.39
N GLN A 159 8.54 -9.04 -2.47
CA GLN A 159 8.09 -10.18 -1.68
C GLN A 159 8.40 -9.96 -0.19
N GLN A 160 7.47 -10.36 0.68
CA GLN A 160 7.65 -10.27 2.12
C GLN A 160 8.77 -11.22 2.60
N LEU A 161 9.69 -10.69 3.40
CA LEU A 161 10.76 -11.44 4.06
C LEU A 161 10.38 -11.82 5.50
N THR A 162 9.54 -10.99 6.14
CA THR A 162 9.04 -11.22 7.50
C THR A 162 7.52 -11.21 7.56
N GLU A 163 6.97 -11.70 8.66
CA GLU A 163 5.54 -11.52 8.97
C GLU A 163 5.18 -10.04 9.21
N GLY A 164 3.91 -9.70 8.96
CA GLY A 164 3.34 -8.38 9.21
C GLY A 164 2.65 -7.76 8.00
N PRO A 165 1.90 -6.65 8.16
CA PRO A 165 1.36 -5.85 7.06
C PRO A 165 2.47 -5.12 6.30
N ILE A 166 2.36 -5.05 4.98
CA ILE A 166 3.31 -4.32 4.13
C ILE A 166 3.04 -2.80 4.23
N VAL A 167 4.10 -2.00 4.11
CA VAL A 167 4.01 -0.54 4.03
C VAL A 167 3.77 -0.11 2.58
N PRO A 168 2.66 0.57 2.25
CA PRO A 168 2.39 1.02 0.89
C PRO A 168 3.49 1.92 0.28
N HIS A 169 4.12 2.75 1.11
CA HIS A 169 5.22 3.62 0.68
C HIS A 169 6.44 2.83 0.23
N GLU A 170 6.76 1.72 0.90
CA GLU A 170 7.90 0.87 0.53
C GLU A 170 7.63 0.13 -0.79
N ILE A 171 6.39 -0.30 -1.04
CA ILE A 171 5.99 -0.87 -2.34
C ILE A 171 6.17 0.16 -3.47
N LEU A 172 5.81 1.43 -3.24
CA LEU A 172 5.99 2.47 -4.25
C LEU A 172 7.46 2.69 -4.60
N GLU A 173 8.32 2.75 -3.58
CA GLU A 173 9.75 2.98 -3.76
C GLU A 173 10.46 1.79 -4.41
N VAL A 174 10.06 0.57 -4.04
CA VAL A 174 10.70 -0.66 -4.51
C VAL A 174 10.08 -1.13 -5.84
N CYS A 175 8.78 -1.38 -5.88
CA CYS A 175 8.11 -2.01 -7.02
C CYS A 175 7.53 -1.00 -8.03
N GLY A 176 7.25 0.22 -7.58
CA GLY A 176 6.67 1.28 -8.42
C GLY A 176 5.15 1.41 -8.30
N PRO A 177 4.56 2.37 -9.02
CA PRO A 177 3.16 2.77 -8.83
C PRO A 177 2.14 1.72 -9.29
N GLN A 178 2.47 0.89 -10.29
CA GLN A 178 1.56 -0.13 -10.81
C GLN A 178 1.36 -1.27 -9.81
N GLU A 179 2.45 -1.80 -9.27
CA GLU A 179 2.44 -2.83 -8.22
C GLU A 179 1.76 -2.32 -6.94
N LEU A 180 2.01 -1.06 -6.57
CA LEU A 180 1.29 -0.45 -5.46
C LEU A 180 -0.22 -0.39 -5.73
N GLN A 181 -0.63 -0.01 -6.94
CA GLN A 181 -2.05 0.09 -7.28
C GLN A 181 -2.73 -1.27 -7.17
N GLU A 182 -2.12 -2.31 -7.74
CA GLU A 182 -2.63 -3.68 -7.64
C GLU A 182 -2.71 -4.14 -6.17
N HIS A 183 -1.66 -3.88 -5.37
CA HIS A 183 -1.65 -4.22 -3.96
C HIS A 183 -2.78 -3.53 -3.17
N LEU A 184 -2.96 -2.22 -3.34
CA LEU A 184 -4.01 -1.46 -2.65
C LEU A 184 -5.42 -1.91 -3.07
N VAL A 185 -5.63 -2.15 -4.37
CA VAL A 185 -6.91 -2.65 -4.88
C VAL A 185 -7.22 -4.01 -4.26
N ASN A 186 -6.27 -4.95 -4.28
CA ASN A 186 -6.45 -6.28 -3.71
C ASN A 186 -6.71 -6.25 -2.20
N GLU A 187 -5.91 -5.50 -1.42
CA GLU A 187 -6.09 -5.39 0.04
C GLU A 187 -7.46 -4.82 0.42
N VAL A 188 -7.91 -3.75 -0.26
CA VAL A 188 -9.23 -3.16 0.01
C VAL A 188 -10.34 -4.11 -0.42
N GLN A 189 -10.19 -4.73 -1.58
CA GLN A 189 -11.16 -5.66 -2.14
C GLN A 189 -11.33 -6.92 -1.29
N GLU A 190 -10.25 -7.45 -0.71
CA GLU A 190 -10.33 -8.57 0.23
C GLU A 190 -11.20 -8.24 1.44
N VAL A 191 -11.11 -7.04 1.98
CA VAL A 191 -11.95 -6.61 3.11
C VAL A 191 -13.43 -6.57 2.72
N TYR A 192 -13.77 -6.01 1.57
CA TYR A 192 -15.16 -5.96 1.09
C TYR A 192 -15.70 -7.35 0.74
N ARG A 193 -14.90 -8.20 0.09
CA ARG A 193 -15.26 -9.60 -0.20
C ARG A 193 -15.51 -10.40 1.07
N LEU A 194 -14.69 -10.21 2.11
CA LEU A 194 -14.89 -10.84 3.42
C LEU A 194 -16.20 -10.40 4.10
N GLN A 195 -16.67 -9.18 3.82
CA GLN A 195 -17.97 -8.67 4.28
C GLN A 195 -19.14 -9.06 3.36
N GLY A 196 -18.88 -9.80 2.28
CA GLY A 196 -19.90 -10.19 1.30
C GLY A 196 -20.40 -9.04 0.43
N VAL A 197 -19.64 -7.94 0.34
CA VAL A 197 -19.97 -6.80 -0.51
C VAL A 197 -19.14 -6.88 -1.78
N GLU A 198 -19.80 -6.95 -2.94
CA GLU A 198 -19.14 -6.91 -4.24
C GLU A 198 -19.00 -5.47 -4.72
N ILE A 199 -17.75 -5.04 -4.94
CA ILE A 199 -17.42 -3.73 -5.51
C ILE A 199 -16.55 -3.98 -6.74
N ASN A 200 -16.81 -3.26 -7.83
CA ASN A 200 -15.95 -3.33 -9.00
C ASN A 200 -14.63 -2.59 -8.74
N ASP A 201 -13.51 -3.22 -9.10
CA ASP A 201 -12.15 -2.71 -8.87
C ASP A 201 -11.96 -1.28 -9.40
N LYS A 202 -12.64 -0.90 -10.49
CA LYS A 202 -12.63 0.46 -11.08
C LYS A 202 -12.91 1.56 -10.06
N HIS A 203 -13.78 1.30 -9.08
CA HIS A 203 -14.10 2.30 -8.05
C HIS A 203 -12.91 2.55 -7.12
N ILE A 204 -12.20 1.48 -6.74
CA ILE A 204 -11.02 1.56 -5.87
C ILE A 204 -9.85 2.18 -6.65
N GLU A 205 -9.67 1.79 -7.92
CA GLU A 205 -8.66 2.37 -8.80
C GLU A 205 -8.80 3.88 -8.95
N ILE A 206 -10.03 4.42 -9.02
CA ILE A 206 -10.27 5.87 -9.07
C ILE A 206 -9.73 6.55 -7.81
N ILE A 207 -9.90 5.93 -6.64
CA ILE A 207 -9.40 6.48 -5.37
C ILE A 207 -7.88 6.40 -5.33
N VAL A 208 -7.30 5.25 -5.66
CA VAL A 208 -5.84 5.05 -5.69
C VAL A 208 -5.17 6.01 -6.68
N ARG A 209 -5.81 6.28 -7.83
CA ARG A 209 -5.36 7.31 -8.77
C ARG A 209 -5.30 8.70 -8.14
N GLN A 210 -6.25 9.06 -7.27
CA GLN A 210 -6.19 10.34 -6.53
C GLN A 210 -5.07 10.35 -5.49
N MET A 211 -4.78 9.21 -4.86
CA MET A 211 -3.68 9.08 -3.89
C MET A 211 -2.30 9.19 -4.54
N LEU A 212 -2.16 8.82 -5.82
CA LEU A 212 -0.93 8.89 -6.63
C LEU A 212 -0.89 10.10 -7.58
N ARG A 213 -1.70 11.13 -7.31
CA ARG A 213 -1.85 12.31 -8.18
C ARG A 213 -0.63 13.24 -8.19
N LYS A 214 0.18 13.22 -7.13
CA LYS A 214 1.32 14.13 -6.96
C LYS A 214 2.66 13.43 -7.21
N VAL A 215 3.62 14.20 -7.70
CA VAL A 215 5.02 13.78 -7.88
C VAL A 215 5.93 14.76 -7.15
N LYS A 216 7.05 14.28 -6.61
CA LYS A 216 8.08 15.09 -5.95
C LYS A 216 9.28 15.23 -6.87
N ILE A 217 9.70 16.47 -7.12
CA ILE A 217 10.82 16.77 -8.01
C ILE A 217 12.15 16.38 -7.37
N THR A 218 12.95 15.60 -8.08
CA THR A 218 14.29 15.17 -7.67
C THR A 218 15.40 15.91 -8.42
N ASP A 219 15.16 16.29 -9.68
CA ASP A 219 16.02 17.16 -10.47
C ASP A 219 15.12 18.11 -11.26
N PRO A 220 15.18 19.44 -11.06
CA PRO A 220 14.36 20.38 -11.82
C PRO A 220 14.77 20.53 -13.29
N GLY A 221 15.97 20.10 -13.69
CA GLY A 221 16.47 20.28 -15.06
C GLY A 221 16.43 21.77 -15.48
N ASP A 222 15.94 22.02 -16.70
CA ASP A 222 15.74 23.38 -17.23
C ASP A 222 14.28 23.87 -17.07
N THR A 223 13.48 23.19 -16.25
CA THR A 223 12.08 23.59 -15.99
C THR A 223 12.00 24.72 -14.95
N ALA A 224 10.82 25.33 -14.82
CA ALA A 224 10.55 26.29 -13.75
C ALA A 224 10.24 25.63 -12.38
N LEU A 225 10.33 24.31 -12.29
CA LEU A 225 10.02 23.55 -11.08
C LEU A 225 11.16 23.65 -10.07
N LEU A 226 10.84 23.47 -8.79
CA LEU A 226 11.82 23.52 -7.72
C LEU A 226 12.14 22.13 -7.19
N TRP A 227 13.39 21.94 -6.78
CA TRP A 227 13.81 20.71 -6.14
C TRP A 227 13.01 20.46 -4.85
N GLY A 228 12.47 19.24 -4.71
CA GLY A 228 11.70 18.84 -3.54
C GLY A 228 10.24 19.28 -3.52
N ASP A 229 9.81 20.12 -4.47
CA ASP A 229 8.40 20.52 -4.58
C ASP A 229 7.52 19.33 -4.96
N GLN A 230 6.27 19.36 -4.48
CA GLN A 230 5.23 18.41 -4.85
C GLN A 230 4.25 19.07 -5.79
N VAL A 231 4.18 18.56 -7.02
CA VAL A 231 3.35 19.11 -8.09
C VAL A 231 2.38 18.05 -8.61
N ASP A 232 1.31 18.49 -9.28
CA ASP A 232 0.42 17.56 -9.98
C ASP A 232 1.19 16.83 -11.07
N LYS A 233 0.95 15.52 -11.20
CA LYS A 233 1.57 14.69 -12.23
C LYS A 233 1.29 15.22 -13.64
N LEU A 234 0.07 15.71 -13.91
CA LEU A 234 -0.29 16.24 -15.22
C LEU A 234 0.44 17.56 -15.50
N ASP A 235 0.51 18.46 -14.51
CA ASP A 235 1.24 19.73 -14.67
C ASP A 235 2.75 19.48 -14.88
N PHE A 236 3.33 18.49 -14.18
CA PHE A 236 4.71 18.05 -14.39
C PHE A 236 4.94 17.52 -15.80
N GLU A 237 4.06 16.65 -16.29
CA GLU A 237 4.14 16.10 -17.66
C GLU A 237 4.01 17.20 -18.72
N GLU A 238 3.09 18.16 -18.53
CA GLU A 238 2.92 19.31 -19.42
C GLU A 238 4.14 20.22 -19.45
N GLU A 239 4.73 20.53 -18.29
CA GLU A 239 5.91 21.40 -18.21
C GLU A 239 7.15 20.75 -18.83
N ASN A 240 7.36 19.47 -18.56
CA ASN A 240 8.43 18.70 -19.19
C ASN A 240 8.28 18.66 -20.71
N LYS A 241 7.05 18.46 -21.21
CA LYS A 241 6.79 18.46 -22.65
C LYS A 241 7.20 19.79 -23.29
N LYS A 242 6.89 20.93 -22.67
CA LYS A 242 7.29 22.26 -23.19
C LYS A 242 8.81 22.44 -23.22
N VAL A 243 9.53 21.94 -22.21
CA VAL A 243 10.99 22.07 -22.15
C VAL A 243 11.68 21.17 -23.18
N VAL A 244 11.18 19.94 -23.34
CA VAL A 244 11.67 19.01 -24.37
C VAL A 244 11.44 19.57 -25.77
N GLU A 245 10.27 20.17 -26.04
CA GLU A 245 9.99 20.86 -27.31
C GLU A 245 10.95 22.03 -27.60
N LYS A 246 11.49 22.66 -26.55
CA LYS A 246 12.52 23.71 -26.65
C LYS A 246 13.95 23.17 -26.68
N GLY A 247 14.14 21.86 -26.60
CA GLY A 247 15.45 21.19 -26.60
C GLY A 247 16.20 21.27 -25.27
N GLY A 248 15.52 21.59 -24.16
CA GLY A 248 16.12 21.62 -22.82
C GLY A 248 16.07 20.26 -22.11
N LYS A 249 16.72 20.16 -20.96
CA LYS A 249 16.69 18.99 -20.08
C LYS A 249 15.36 18.95 -19.29
N PRO A 250 14.54 17.89 -19.41
CA PRO A 250 13.32 17.75 -18.60
C PRO A 250 13.67 17.54 -17.12
N ALA A 251 12.71 17.87 -16.25
CA ALA A 251 12.79 17.57 -14.83
C ALA A 251 12.56 16.07 -14.55
N GLU A 252 13.22 15.56 -13.53
CA GLU A 252 13.01 14.22 -12.96
C GLU A 252 12.20 14.32 -11.66
N ALA A 253 11.31 13.36 -11.46
CA ALA A 253 10.47 13.30 -10.28
C ALA A 253 10.16 11.86 -9.87
N VAL A 254 9.87 11.67 -8.59
CA VAL A 254 9.40 10.41 -8.03
C VAL A 254 7.93 10.51 -7.65
N PRO A 255 7.10 9.47 -7.87
CA PRO A 255 5.72 9.47 -7.44
C PRO A 255 5.62 9.57 -5.92
N VAL A 256 4.59 10.25 -5.42
CA VAL A 256 4.32 10.36 -3.98
C VAL A 256 2.95 9.75 -3.69
N LEU A 257 2.93 8.84 -2.71
CA LEU A 257 1.68 8.33 -2.17
C LEU A 257 1.17 9.27 -1.07
N LEU A 258 -0.03 9.82 -1.26
CA LEU A 258 -0.71 10.65 -0.26
C LEU A 258 -1.99 9.96 0.20
N GLY A 259 -2.25 10.00 1.51
CA GLY A 259 -3.55 9.59 2.06
C GLY A 259 -4.68 10.50 1.55
N ILE A 260 -5.91 9.98 1.45
CA ILE A 260 -7.05 10.71 0.87
C ILE A 260 -7.33 12.06 1.56
N THR A 261 -7.14 12.18 2.88
CA THR A 261 -7.30 13.45 3.60
C THR A 261 -6.28 14.48 3.13
N LYS A 262 -5.00 14.08 3.02
CA LYS A 262 -3.93 14.97 2.58
C LYS A 262 -4.05 15.30 1.08
N ALA A 263 -4.36 14.32 0.24
CA ALA A 263 -4.60 14.52 -1.18
C ALA A 263 -5.77 15.48 -1.45
N SER A 264 -6.82 15.47 -0.60
CA SER A 264 -7.96 16.37 -0.72
C SER A 264 -7.66 17.81 -0.31
N LEU A 265 -6.76 18.00 0.67
CA LEU A 265 -6.31 19.31 1.13
C LEU A 265 -5.32 19.97 0.15
N GLU A 266 -4.51 19.16 -0.55
CA GLU A 266 -3.52 19.61 -1.53
C GLU A 266 -4.08 19.68 -2.97
N THR A 267 -5.40 19.89 -3.10
CA THR A 267 -6.04 20.14 -4.40
C THR A 267 -5.76 21.56 -4.90
N ASP A 268 -5.75 21.75 -6.22
CA ASP A 268 -5.39 23.04 -6.83
C ASP A 268 -6.45 24.12 -6.58
N SER A 269 -7.70 23.70 -6.38
CA SER A 269 -8.81 24.58 -6.02
C SER A 269 -8.82 24.84 -4.53
N PHE A 270 -8.38 26.03 -4.13
CA PHE A 270 -8.41 26.42 -2.72
C PHE A 270 -9.85 26.56 -2.21
N ILE A 271 -10.82 26.83 -3.10
CA ILE A 271 -12.25 26.89 -2.74
C ILE A 271 -12.74 25.48 -2.38
N SER A 272 -12.41 24.49 -3.21
CA SER A 272 -12.73 23.08 -2.97
C SER A 272 -12.01 22.55 -1.72
N ALA A 273 -10.72 22.85 -1.54
CA ALA A 273 -9.94 22.46 -0.38
C ALA A 273 -10.49 23.06 0.92
N ALA A 274 -10.79 24.36 0.94
CA ALA A 274 -11.34 25.04 2.12
C ALA A 274 -12.71 24.47 2.52
N SER A 275 -13.50 23.96 1.57
CA SER A 275 -14.79 23.32 1.88
C SER A 275 -14.67 21.96 2.58
N PHE A 276 -13.49 21.32 2.56
CA PHE A 276 -13.28 20.01 3.15
C PHE A 276 -12.92 20.09 4.64
N GLN A 277 -11.72 20.58 4.96
CA GLN A 277 -11.19 20.76 6.32
C GLN A 277 -10.15 21.91 6.33
N ASP A 278 -9.68 22.30 7.53
CA ASP A 278 -8.62 23.30 7.73
C ASP A 278 -8.84 24.66 7.02
N THR A 279 -10.10 25.12 6.98
CA THR A 279 -10.55 26.35 6.29
C THR A 279 -9.61 27.54 6.50
N THR A 280 -9.27 27.85 7.75
CA THR A 280 -8.41 28.99 8.11
C THR A 280 -7.03 28.87 7.47
N ARG A 281 -6.40 27.69 7.57
CA ARG A 281 -5.06 27.46 7.01
C ARG A 281 -5.06 27.61 5.49
N VAL A 282 -6.02 26.96 4.83
CA VAL A 282 -6.13 26.98 3.36
C VAL A 282 -6.35 28.40 2.84
N LEU A 283 -7.24 29.16 3.46
CA LEU A 283 -7.53 30.54 3.04
C LEU A 283 -6.38 31.50 3.33
N THR A 284 -5.69 31.35 4.47
CA THR A 284 -4.49 32.16 4.77
C THR A 284 -3.38 31.93 3.75
N GLU A 285 -3.11 30.66 3.41
CA GLU A 285 -2.11 30.32 2.39
C GLU A 285 -2.49 30.88 1.01
N ALA A 286 -3.75 30.69 0.60
CA ALA A 286 -4.26 31.20 -0.66
C ALA A 286 -4.17 32.74 -0.76
N ALA A 287 -4.49 33.45 0.33
CA ALA A 287 -4.38 34.91 0.40
C ALA A 287 -2.92 35.37 0.36
N THR A 288 -2.02 34.67 1.06
CA THR A 288 -0.58 35.03 1.12
C THR A 288 0.10 34.83 -0.23
N LEU A 289 -0.28 33.78 -0.97
CA LEU A 289 0.26 33.46 -2.29
C LEU A 289 -0.49 34.15 -3.44
N GLY A 290 -1.62 34.81 -3.18
CA GLY A 290 -2.48 35.38 -4.21
C GLY A 290 -3.02 34.32 -5.19
N LYS A 291 -3.38 33.13 -4.68
CA LYS A 291 -3.86 32.01 -5.52
C LYS A 291 -5.12 32.39 -6.30
N ILE A 292 -5.19 31.98 -7.56
CA ILE A 292 -6.35 32.19 -8.44
C ILE A 292 -6.98 30.82 -8.71
N ASP A 293 -8.26 30.68 -8.37
CA ASP A 293 -9.04 29.47 -8.65
C ASP A 293 -9.58 29.51 -10.08
N ARG A 294 -9.43 28.40 -10.82
CA ARG A 294 -9.84 28.29 -12.23
C ARG A 294 -11.20 27.60 -12.42
N LEU A 295 -11.87 27.21 -11.34
CA LEU A 295 -13.20 26.60 -11.35
C LEU A 295 -13.32 25.39 -12.32
N ARG A 296 -12.34 24.47 -12.29
CA ARG A 296 -12.30 23.28 -13.17
C ARG A 296 -13.01 22.05 -12.57
N GLY A 297 -13.25 22.06 -11.26
CA GLY A 297 -13.79 20.97 -10.47
C GLY A 297 -15.28 21.12 -10.15
N PHE A 298 -15.83 20.13 -9.44
CA PHE A 298 -17.25 20.08 -9.11
C PHE A 298 -17.61 21.05 -7.98
N LYS A 299 -16.89 20.97 -6.85
CA LYS A 299 -17.28 21.67 -5.61
C LYS A 299 -17.22 23.19 -5.76
N GLU A 300 -16.12 23.72 -6.28
CA GLU A 300 -15.99 25.14 -6.63
C GLU A 300 -17.14 25.66 -7.52
N ASN A 301 -17.53 24.95 -8.57
CA ASN A 301 -18.64 25.37 -9.42
C ASN A 301 -19.98 25.31 -8.69
N VAL A 302 -20.21 24.30 -7.85
CA VAL A 302 -21.41 24.23 -6.99
C VAL A 302 -21.47 25.41 -6.04
N ILE A 303 -20.37 25.74 -5.36
CA ILE A 303 -20.28 26.84 -4.40
C ILE A 303 -20.52 28.20 -5.09
N MET A 304 -20.00 28.37 -6.29
CA MET A 304 -20.17 29.60 -7.09
C MET A 304 -21.52 29.67 -7.82
N GLY A 305 -22.36 28.63 -7.77
CA GLY A 305 -23.63 28.57 -8.49
C GLY A 305 -23.48 28.42 -10.01
N HIS A 306 -22.33 27.94 -10.47
CA HIS A 306 -22.06 27.61 -11.87
C HIS A 306 -22.53 26.20 -12.21
N LEU A 307 -22.66 25.92 -13.50
CA LEU A 307 -22.90 24.56 -13.98
C LEU A 307 -21.67 23.70 -13.70
N ILE A 308 -21.89 22.56 -13.06
CA ILE A 308 -20.81 21.60 -12.78
C ILE A 308 -20.21 21.05 -14.08
N PRO A 309 -18.91 20.76 -14.15
CA PRO A 309 -18.27 20.21 -15.34
C PRO A 309 -18.54 18.69 -15.45
N ALA A 310 -19.81 18.31 -15.54
CA ALA A 310 -20.25 16.94 -15.74
C ALA A 310 -21.63 16.85 -16.38
N GLY A 311 -21.89 15.75 -17.09
CA GLY A 311 -23.16 15.53 -17.78
C GLY A 311 -23.50 16.70 -18.72
N THR A 312 -24.71 17.26 -18.61
CA THR A 312 -25.15 18.42 -19.41
C THR A 312 -24.32 19.69 -19.20
N GLY A 313 -23.49 19.71 -18.15
CA GLY A 313 -22.56 20.79 -17.89
C GLY A 313 -21.35 20.82 -18.83
N PHE A 314 -20.94 19.68 -19.41
CA PHE A 314 -19.86 19.67 -20.39
C PHE A 314 -20.23 20.45 -21.65
N PRO A 315 -19.33 21.30 -22.19
CA PRO A 315 -19.59 22.06 -23.42
C PRO A 315 -20.01 21.16 -24.58
N GLU A 316 -19.41 19.98 -24.69
CA GLU A 316 -19.70 18.97 -25.72
C GLU A 316 -21.17 18.54 -25.70
N HIS A 317 -21.73 18.26 -24.52
CA HIS A 317 -23.13 17.87 -24.38
C HIS A 317 -24.10 19.04 -24.56
N ARG A 318 -23.69 20.26 -24.18
CA ARG A 318 -24.53 21.47 -24.34
C ARG A 318 -24.57 21.96 -25.78
N GLN A 319 -23.48 21.80 -26.51
CA GLN A 319 -23.33 22.27 -27.89
C GLN A 319 -23.62 21.16 -28.91
N LEU A 320 -24.19 20.03 -28.48
CA LEU A 320 -24.70 18.99 -29.36
C LEU A 320 -25.75 19.60 -30.31
N LYS A 321 -25.35 19.79 -31.56
CA LYS A 321 -26.26 20.12 -32.65
C LYS A 321 -26.70 18.81 -33.29
N LEU A 322 -27.99 18.53 -33.22
CA LEU A 322 -28.59 17.41 -33.94
C LEU A 322 -28.47 17.70 -35.44
N VAL A 323 -27.81 16.81 -36.16
CA VAL A 323 -27.77 16.83 -37.62
C VAL A 323 -28.83 15.86 -38.10
N GLU A 324 -29.94 16.37 -38.58
CA GLU A 324 -31.01 15.55 -39.17
C GLU A 324 -30.48 14.90 -40.46
N LYS A 325 -30.46 13.56 -40.51
CA LYS A 325 -29.99 12.77 -41.66
C LYS A 325 -31.12 12.29 -42.58
N GLY A 326 -32.32 12.83 -42.43
CA GLY A 326 -33.49 12.48 -43.25
C GLY A 326 -34.47 13.63 -43.34
N GLU A 327 -35.37 13.58 -44.33
CA GLU A 327 -36.46 14.55 -44.45
C GLU A 327 -37.43 14.41 -43.26
N PRO A 328 -37.87 15.52 -42.64
CA PRO A 328 -38.82 15.46 -41.54
C PRO A 328 -40.12 14.82 -42.02
N VAL A 329 -40.51 13.72 -41.36
CA VAL A 329 -41.75 13.00 -41.67
C VAL A 329 -42.93 13.82 -41.15
N GLY A 330 -43.53 14.62 -42.05
CA GLY A 330 -44.82 15.28 -41.86
C GLY A 330 -44.75 16.58 -41.06
N ALA A 331 -45.33 17.65 -41.62
CA ALA A 331 -45.69 18.81 -40.83
C ALA A 331 -46.71 18.38 -39.75
N PRO A 332 -46.60 18.87 -38.50
CA PRO A 332 -47.67 18.69 -37.54
C PRO A 332 -48.92 19.36 -38.12
N VAL A 333 -49.98 18.58 -38.32
CA VAL A 333 -51.31 19.14 -38.58
C VAL A 333 -51.66 19.92 -37.32
N MET A 334 -51.55 21.24 -37.39
CA MET A 334 -52.15 22.10 -36.37
C MET A 334 -53.66 21.89 -36.47
N GLU A 335 -54.24 21.17 -35.51
CA GLU A 335 -55.67 21.27 -35.25
C GLU A 335 -55.94 22.74 -34.88
N GLU A 336 -56.65 23.45 -35.75
CA GLU A 336 -57.21 24.76 -35.44
C GLU A 336 -58.12 24.60 -34.23
N ALA A 337 -57.68 25.11 -33.08
CA ALA A 337 -58.51 25.17 -31.88
C ALA A 337 -59.73 26.06 -32.17
N GLU A 338 -60.93 25.48 -32.12
CA GLU A 338 -62.18 26.24 -32.21
C GLU A 338 -62.23 27.35 -31.14
N PRO A 339 -62.60 28.59 -31.50
CA PRO A 339 -62.70 29.67 -30.53
C PRO A 339 -63.86 29.41 -29.57
N GLN A 340 -63.54 29.30 -28.27
CA GLN A 340 -64.55 29.21 -27.21
C GLN A 340 -65.38 30.51 -27.16
N PRO A 341 -66.71 30.43 -26.98
CA PRO A 341 -67.56 31.61 -26.92
C PRO A 341 -67.27 32.41 -25.64
N ALA A 342 -67.13 33.73 -25.80
CA ALA A 342 -66.94 34.67 -24.71
C ALA A 342 -68.14 34.64 -23.76
N ILE A 343 -67.89 34.34 -22.48
CA ILE A 343 -68.88 34.49 -21.41
C ILE A 343 -68.91 35.97 -21.04
N GLY A 344 -70.09 36.59 -21.20
CA GLY A 344 -70.39 37.96 -20.82
C GLY A 344 -70.72 38.14 -19.35
#